data_AF-A0A9E0CY54-F1
#
_entry.id   AF-A0A9E0CY54-F1
#
_cell.length_a   1.000
_cell.length_b   1.000
_cell.length_c   1.000
_cell.angle_alpha   90.00
_cell.angle_beta   90.00
_cell.angle_gamma   90.00
#
_symmetry.space_group_name_H-M   'P 1'
#
loop_
_entity.id
_entity.type
_entity.pdbx_description
1 polymer ?
#
loop_
_entity_poly.entity_id
_entity_poly.type
_entity_poly.pdbx_seq_one_letter_code
_entity_poly.pdbx_strand_id
1 'polypeptide(L)'
;MSHPSDPFFRTFHALRIKGFAKAEMVAEVADLPLVVVEEHLSALAQREWAMFREARQLWQLTPVGREEHRISLTEDVGSSPLTAELREPYGTFLTINEDFKALCGEWQLRDGEPNDHTDETYDQQVVQRLVALHARAEPVVSRMGEVLVRLAPYGPRLARTCRRVVEGETKMFTGVMCGSYHDVWMELHEDLILTQGIDRGAEGSF
;
A
#
# COMPACT_ATOMS: atom_id res chain seq x y z
N MET A 1 -20.67 8.70 -5.80
CA MET A 1 -20.03 8.37 -7.08
C MET A 1 -18.55 8.27 -6.81
N SER A 2 -17.86 7.25 -7.31
CA SER A 2 -16.43 7.07 -7.05
C SER A 2 -15.62 8.18 -7.71
N HIS A 3 -14.59 8.68 -7.02
CA HIS A 3 -13.72 9.72 -7.53
C HIS A 3 -12.58 9.11 -8.37
N PRO A 4 -12.50 9.39 -9.69
CA PRO A 4 -11.40 8.92 -10.51
C PRO A 4 -10.16 9.80 -10.30
N SER A 5 -8.99 9.17 -10.27
CA SER A 5 -7.70 9.87 -10.33
C SER A 5 -7.14 9.84 -11.75
N ASP A 6 -6.52 10.93 -12.16
CA ASP A 6 -5.80 11.00 -13.43
C ASP A 6 -4.70 9.92 -13.51
N PRO A 7 -4.54 9.19 -14.64
CA PRO A 7 -3.53 8.14 -14.78
C PRO A 7 -2.08 8.62 -14.55
N PHE A 8 -1.72 9.82 -14.99
CA PHE A 8 -0.39 10.37 -14.76
C PHE A 8 -0.17 10.62 -13.27
N PHE A 9 -1.18 11.19 -12.59
CA PHE A 9 -1.15 11.34 -11.13
C PHE A 9 -1.05 9.99 -10.40
N ARG A 10 -1.78 8.95 -10.82
CA ARG A 10 -1.68 7.61 -10.20
C ARG A 10 -0.25 7.06 -10.25
N THR A 11 0.47 7.22 -11.37
CA THR A 11 1.90 6.84 -11.46
C THR A 11 2.76 7.65 -10.49
N PHE A 12 2.55 8.97 -10.42
CA PHE A 12 3.28 9.86 -9.53
C PHE A 12 3.05 9.51 -8.05
N HIS A 13 1.79 9.25 -7.70
CA HIS A 13 1.35 8.89 -6.36
C HIS A 13 1.87 7.51 -5.93
N ALA A 14 1.80 6.51 -6.80
CA ALA A 14 2.39 5.19 -6.55
C ALA A 14 3.89 5.26 -6.25
N LEU A 15 4.64 6.08 -7.01
CA LEU A 15 6.06 6.29 -6.74
C LEU A 15 6.30 7.00 -5.39
N ARG A 16 5.42 7.93 -5.00
CA ARG A 16 5.48 8.56 -3.66
C ARG A 16 5.23 7.54 -2.54
N ILE A 17 4.25 6.65 -2.70
CA ILE A 17 3.93 5.60 -1.70
C ILE A 17 5.13 4.66 -1.54
N LYS A 18 5.71 4.19 -2.65
CA LYS A 18 6.83 3.24 -2.60
C LYS A 18 8.13 3.87 -2.12
N GLY A 19 8.33 5.17 -2.36
CA GLY A 19 9.59 5.88 -2.12
C GLY A 19 10.68 5.53 -3.12
N PHE A 20 10.95 4.23 -3.30
CA PHE A 20 11.86 3.66 -4.29
C PHE A 20 11.26 2.39 -4.91
N ALA A 21 11.13 2.33 -6.24
CA ALA A 21 10.50 1.18 -6.89
C ALA A 21 11.02 0.93 -8.30
N LYS A 22 10.93 -0.33 -8.74
CA LYS A 22 11.01 -0.67 -10.17
C LYS A 22 9.73 -0.24 -10.88
N ALA A 23 9.78 -0.04 -12.20
CA ALA A 23 8.62 0.42 -12.98
C ALA A 23 7.43 -0.56 -12.87
N GLU A 24 7.69 -1.87 -12.81
CA GLU A 24 6.68 -2.91 -12.66
C GLU A 24 5.94 -2.81 -11.32
N MET A 25 6.64 -2.48 -10.24
CA MET A 25 6.02 -2.26 -8.93
C MET A 25 5.18 -0.99 -8.93
N VAL A 26 5.65 0.07 -9.60
CA VAL A 26 4.86 1.30 -9.76
C VAL A 26 3.60 1.01 -10.58
N ALA A 27 3.70 0.22 -11.65
CA ALA A 27 2.56 -0.17 -12.48
C ALA A 27 1.52 -0.99 -11.71
N GLU A 28 1.97 -1.90 -10.85
CA GLU A 28 1.06 -2.68 -9.99
C GLU A 28 0.29 -1.79 -9.00
N VAL A 29 0.98 -0.88 -8.30
CA VAL A 29 0.35 0.03 -7.33
C VAL A 29 -0.54 1.05 -8.03
N ALA A 30 -0.07 1.61 -9.14
CA ALA A 30 -0.85 2.55 -9.92
C ALA A 30 -2.03 1.89 -10.63
N ASP A 31 -2.05 0.55 -10.75
CA ASP A 31 -3.02 -0.23 -11.53
C ASP A 31 -3.16 0.32 -12.95
N LEU A 32 -2.01 0.39 -13.63
CA LEU A 32 -1.86 0.87 -15.00
C LEU A 32 -0.94 -0.07 -15.80
N PRO A 33 -1.07 -0.13 -17.13
CA PRO A 33 -0.14 -0.88 -17.97
C PRO A 33 1.30 -0.37 -17.79
N LEU A 34 2.27 -1.30 -17.75
CA LEU A 34 3.69 -0.96 -17.57
C LEU A 34 4.19 0.08 -18.58
N VAL A 35 3.83 -0.06 -19.85
CA VAL A 35 4.23 0.88 -20.91
C VAL A 35 3.76 2.32 -20.62
N VAL A 36 2.54 2.49 -20.12
CA VAL A 36 1.99 3.81 -19.75
C VAL A 36 2.76 4.39 -18.55
N VAL A 37 3.09 3.54 -17.58
CA VAL A 37 3.87 3.93 -16.40
C VAL A 37 5.29 4.33 -16.79
N GLU A 38 5.94 3.63 -17.72
CA GLU A 38 7.28 3.99 -18.23
C GLU A 38 7.27 5.33 -18.97
N GLU A 39 6.22 5.61 -19.76
CA GLU A 39 6.02 6.91 -20.39
C GLU A 39 5.85 8.03 -19.35
N HIS A 40 5.01 7.80 -18.34
CA HIS A 40 4.79 8.74 -17.24
C HIS A 40 6.06 8.99 -16.41
N LEU A 41 6.81 7.94 -16.07
CA LEU A 41 8.08 8.04 -15.33
C LEU A 41 9.12 8.83 -16.13
N SER A 42 9.20 8.61 -17.45
CA SER A 42 10.06 9.38 -18.34
C SER A 42 9.66 10.87 -18.36
N ALA A 43 8.36 11.15 -18.42
CA ALA A 43 7.81 12.50 -18.37
C ALA A 43 8.02 13.19 -17.01
N LEU A 44 7.96 12.46 -15.89
CA LEU A 44 8.32 12.96 -14.55
C LEU A 44 9.82 13.28 -14.47
N ALA A 45 10.68 12.46 -15.07
CA ALA A 45 12.13 12.74 -15.13
C ALA A 45 12.48 13.96 -15.98
N GLN A 46 11.80 14.17 -17.11
CA GLN A 46 11.98 15.37 -17.93
C GLN A 46 11.62 16.67 -17.20
N ARG A 47 10.73 16.59 -16.20
CA ARG A 47 10.36 17.69 -15.29
C ARG A 47 11.27 17.80 -14.07
N GLU A 48 12.27 16.92 -13.95
CA GLU A 48 13.12 16.78 -12.77
C GLU A 48 12.36 16.40 -11.48
N TRP A 49 11.14 15.85 -11.61
CA TRP A 49 10.31 15.43 -10.47
C TRP A 49 10.62 14.00 -10.01
N ALA A 50 11.06 13.16 -10.93
CA ALA A 50 11.56 11.83 -10.63
C ALA A 50 12.98 11.65 -11.18
N MET A 51 13.70 10.68 -10.64
CA MET A 51 14.99 10.27 -11.17
C MET A 51 15.12 8.76 -11.17
N PHE A 52 15.80 8.24 -12.19
CA PHE A 52 16.15 6.83 -12.30
C PHE A 52 17.56 6.58 -11.77
N ARG A 53 17.70 5.58 -10.90
CA ARG A 53 18.99 5.14 -10.34
C ARG A 53 19.45 3.88 -11.06
N GLU A 54 20.24 4.06 -12.12
CA GLU A 54 20.71 2.98 -12.99
C GLU A 54 21.36 1.81 -12.23
N ALA A 55 22.23 2.10 -11.25
CA ALA A 55 22.93 1.06 -10.49
C ALA A 55 22.00 0.10 -9.72
N ARG A 56 20.76 0.52 -9.42
CA ARG A 56 19.77 -0.29 -8.70
C ARG A 56 18.54 -0.60 -9.52
N GLN A 57 18.41 0.00 -10.71
CA GLN A 57 17.22 -0.06 -11.55
C GLN A 57 15.95 0.40 -10.79
N LEU A 58 16.07 1.49 -10.02
CA LEU A 58 14.97 2.02 -9.19
C LEU A 58 14.66 3.48 -9.54
N TRP A 59 13.38 3.79 -9.59
CA TRP A 59 12.83 5.14 -9.63
C TRP A 59 12.63 5.68 -8.22
N GLN A 60 12.76 6.99 -8.07
CA GLN A 60 12.38 7.73 -6.85
C GLN A 60 11.98 9.15 -7.21
N LEU A 61 11.24 9.81 -6.32
CA LEU A 61 11.00 11.25 -6.42
C LEU A 61 12.22 12.07 -6.00
N THR A 62 12.48 13.15 -6.73
CA THR A 62 13.43 14.18 -6.31
C THR A 62 12.83 15.03 -5.18
N PRO A 63 13.61 15.89 -4.49
CA PRO A 63 13.04 16.85 -3.55
C PRO A 63 12.00 17.77 -4.18
N VAL A 64 12.23 18.25 -5.40
CA VAL A 64 11.27 19.07 -6.16
C VAL A 64 10.00 18.28 -6.46
N GLY A 65 10.14 17.05 -6.95
CA GLY A 65 8.98 16.20 -7.21
C GLY A 65 8.16 15.86 -5.98
N ARG A 66 8.75 15.84 -4.77
CA ARG A 66 7.96 15.67 -3.55
C ARG A 66 7.08 16.88 -3.24
N GLU A 67 7.53 18.09 -3.53
CA GLU A 67 6.69 19.29 -3.36
C GLU A 67 5.59 19.33 -4.42
N GLU A 68 5.93 19.06 -5.68
CA GLU A 68 4.97 19.02 -6.79
C GLU A 68 3.93 17.91 -6.61
N HIS A 69 4.32 16.79 -6.00
CA HIS A 69 3.40 15.72 -5.62
C HIS A 69 2.35 16.23 -4.62
N ARG A 70 2.75 17.02 -3.63
CA ARG A 70 1.83 17.56 -2.61
C ARG A 70 0.79 18.48 -3.23
N ILE A 71 1.20 19.29 -4.23
CA ILE A 71 0.30 20.14 -5.01
C ILE A 71 -0.66 19.26 -5.82
N SER A 72 -0.12 18.31 -6.60
CA SER A 72 -0.91 17.42 -7.46
C SER A 72 -1.90 16.55 -6.65
N LEU A 73 -1.50 16.11 -5.45
CA LEU A 73 -2.37 15.36 -4.54
C LEU A 73 -3.53 16.22 -4.07
N THR A 74 -3.27 17.48 -3.72
CA THR A 74 -4.32 18.44 -3.30
C THR A 74 -5.31 18.69 -4.44
N GLU A 75 -4.83 18.78 -5.68
CA GLU A 75 -5.66 18.92 -6.87
C GLU A 75 -6.49 17.65 -7.14
N ASP A 76 -5.88 16.47 -7.01
CA ASP A 76 -6.55 15.19 -7.20
C ASP A 76 -7.65 14.95 -6.16
N VAL A 77 -7.41 15.21 -4.87
CA VAL A 77 -8.48 15.10 -3.86
C VAL A 77 -9.47 16.27 -3.94
N GLY A 78 -9.05 17.40 -4.50
CA GLY A 78 -9.84 18.61 -4.66
C GLY A 78 -10.44 19.15 -3.35
N SER A 79 -11.52 19.93 -3.47
CA SER A 79 -12.40 20.31 -2.34
C SER A 79 -13.44 19.24 -2.01
N SER A 80 -13.22 18.01 -2.51
CA SER A 80 -14.19 16.93 -2.44
C SER A 80 -14.39 16.45 -0.99
N PRO A 81 -15.60 16.01 -0.60
CA PRO A 81 -15.86 15.44 0.72
C PRO A 81 -15.13 14.10 0.98
N LEU A 82 -14.17 13.69 0.15
CA LEU A 82 -13.42 12.43 0.24
C LEU A 82 -12.86 12.18 1.64
N THR A 83 -12.24 13.19 2.26
CA THR A 83 -11.71 13.05 3.63
C THR A 83 -12.82 12.75 4.65
N ALA A 84 -14.03 13.28 4.45
CA ALA A 84 -15.17 12.97 5.31
C ALA A 84 -15.72 11.56 5.02
N GLU A 85 -15.78 11.16 3.76
CA GLU A 85 -16.25 9.83 3.34
C GLU A 85 -15.28 8.71 3.72
N LEU A 86 -13.98 8.98 3.78
CA LEU A 86 -12.94 8.03 4.19
C LEU A 86 -12.77 7.93 5.70
N ARG A 87 -13.25 8.91 6.48
CA ARG A 87 -12.98 8.97 7.94
C ARG A 87 -13.45 7.73 8.70
N GLU A 88 -14.69 7.31 8.47
CA GLU A 88 -15.28 6.17 9.16
C GLU A 88 -14.57 4.85 8.78
N PRO A 89 -14.43 4.49 7.47
CA PRO A 89 -13.72 3.26 7.13
C PRO A 89 -12.24 3.32 7.54
N TYR A 90 -11.63 4.51 7.60
CA TYR A 90 -10.29 4.68 8.12
C TYR A 90 -10.18 4.34 9.62
N GLY A 91 -11.15 4.77 10.44
CA GLY A 91 -11.21 4.39 11.85
C GLY A 91 -11.33 2.89 12.06
N THR A 92 -12.17 2.21 11.24
CA THR A 92 -12.26 0.75 11.26
C THR A 92 -10.94 0.10 10.81
N PHE A 93 -10.32 0.62 9.76
CA PHE A 93 -9.03 0.15 9.27
C PHE A 93 -7.95 0.23 10.36
N LEU A 94 -7.85 1.32 11.11
CA LEU A 94 -6.88 1.46 12.20
C LEU A 94 -7.09 0.42 13.31
N THR A 95 -8.34 0.07 13.62
CA THR A 95 -8.63 -1.01 14.58
C THR A 95 -8.10 -2.36 14.08
N ILE A 96 -8.29 -2.65 12.79
CA ILE A 96 -7.78 -3.88 12.17
C ILE A 96 -6.25 -3.84 12.04
N ASN A 97 -5.67 -2.66 11.83
CA ASN A 97 -4.23 -2.46 11.70
C ASN A 97 -3.49 -2.84 12.99
N GLU A 98 -4.03 -2.51 14.16
CA GLU A 98 -3.43 -2.91 15.43
C GLU A 98 -3.42 -4.44 15.61
N ASP A 99 -4.51 -5.12 15.26
CA ASP A 99 -4.55 -6.59 15.22
C ASP A 99 -3.53 -7.15 14.20
N PHE A 100 -3.38 -6.49 13.05
CA PHE A 100 -2.45 -6.92 12.01
C PHE A 100 -0.98 -6.77 12.46
N LYS A 101 -0.63 -5.68 13.15
CA LYS A 101 0.71 -5.48 13.72
C LYS A 101 1.05 -6.56 14.74
N ALA A 102 0.14 -6.87 15.65
CA ALA A 102 0.32 -7.95 16.60
C ALA A 102 0.57 -9.28 15.88
N LEU A 103 -0.22 -9.56 14.84
CA LEU A 103 -0.10 -10.78 14.06
C LEU A 103 1.22 -10.86 13.26
N CYS A 104 1.71 -9.74 12.72
CA CYS A 104 3.04 -9.66 12.11
C CYS A 104 4.13 -9.97 13.14
N GLY A 105 4.01 -9.46 14.37
CA GLY A 105 4.92 -9.76 15.47
C GLY A 105 4.94 -11.25 15.82
N GLU A 106 3.77 -11.87 15.97
CA GLU A 106 3.65 -13.32 16.19
C GLU A 106 4.22 -14.15 15.03
N TRP A 107 4.02 -13.70 13.79
CA TRP A 107 4.57 -14.39 12.63
C TRP A 107 6.11 -14.30 12.58
N GLN A 108 6.67 -13.15 12.93
CA GLN A 108 8.12 -12.88 12.86
C GLN A 108 8.88 -13.41 14.06
N LEU A 109 8.27 -13.43 15.25
CA LEU A 109 8.92 -13.77 16.52
C LEU A 109 8.14 -14.87 17.25
N ARG A 110 8.87 -15.88 17.71
CA ARG A 110 8.38 -16.93 18.60
C ARG A 110 9.27 -17.00 19.84
N ASP A 111 8.67 -16.88 21.02
CA ASP A 111 9.37 -16.87 22.31
C ASP A 111 10.53 -15.85 22.41
N GLY A 112 10.40 -14.72 21.68
CA GLY A 112 11.39 -13.64 21.65
C GLY A 112 12.50 -13.79 20.60
N GLU A 113 12.55 -14.92 19.90
CA GLU A 113 13.52 -15.21 18.84
C GLU A 113 12.83 -15.18 17.46
N PRO A 114 13.58 -14.98 16.36
CA PRO A 114 13.02 -15.10 15.01
C PRO A 114 12.33 -16.45 14.81
N ASN A 115 11.08 -16.43 14.34
CA ASN A 115 10.35 -17.66 14.01
C ASN A 115 11.04 -18.35 12.83
N ASP A 116 11.51 -19.58 13.03
CA ASP A 116 12.17 -20.38 12.01
C ASP A 116 11.19 -21.17 11.12
N HIS A 117 9.89 -21.08 11.41
CA HIS A 117 8.80 -21.72 10.67
C HIS A 117 8.91 -23.26 10.59
N THR A 118 9.52 -23.88 11.61
CA THR A 118 9.61 -25.36 11.72
C THR A 118 8.40 -25.99 12.39
N ASP A 119 7.58 -25.20 13.08
CA ASP A 119 6.34 -25.64 13.72
C ASP A 119 5.13 -25.27 12.86
N GLU A 120 4.77 -26.21 11.99
CA GLU A 120 3.66 -26.04 11.05
C GLU A 120 2.32 -25.81 11.76
N THR A 121 2.14 -26.33 12.98
CA THR A 121 0.88 -26.16 13.73
C THR A 121 0.75 -24.73 14.23
N TYR A 122 1.83 -24.17 14.77
CA TYR A 122 1.88 -22.77 15.16
C TYR A 122 1.63 -21.85 13.96
N ASP A 123 2.36 -22.05 12.87
CA ASP A 123 2.25 -21.22 11.68
C ASP A 123 0.83 -21.28 11.08
N GLN A 124 0.22 -22.47 11.00
CA GLN A 124 -1.15 -22.62 10.52
C GLN A 124 -2.16 -21.84 11.39
N GLN A 125 -1.97 -21.77 12.71
CA GLN A 125 -2.84 -20.99 13.59
C GLN A 125 -2.71 -19.48 13.32
N VAL A 126 -1.49 -18.98 13.13
CA VAL A 126 -1.24 -17.57 12.78
C VAL A 126 -1.82 -17.24 11.40
N VAL A 127 -1.67 -18.13 10.41
CA VAL A 127 -2.27 -17.99 9.07
C VAL A 127 -3.79 -17.98 9.12
N GLN A 128 -4.43 -18.83 9.93
CA GLN A 128 -5.89 -18.80 10.09
C GLN A 128 -6.39 -17.46 10.66
N ARG A 129 -5.62 -16.87 11.59
CA ARG A 129 -5.92 -15.53 12.11
C ARG A 129 -5.72 -14.45 11.05
N LEU A 130 -4.75 -14.58 10.14
CA LEU A 130 -4.61 -13.69 8.98
C LEU A 130 -5.83 -13.77 8.06
N VAL A 131 -6.32 -14.98 7.77
CA VAL A 131 -7.52 -15.18 6.94
C VAL A 131 -8.75 -14.52 7.59
N ALA A 132 -8.94 -14.71 8.90
CA ALA A 132 -10.02 -14.06 9.63
C ALA A 132 -9.89 -12.53 9.63
N LEU A 133 -8.67 -12.01 9.81
CA LEU A 133 -8.38 -10.57 9.72
C LEU A 133 -8.69 -10.03 8.33
N HIS A 134 -8.26 -10.73 7.28
CA HIS A 134 -8.51 -10.36 5.89
C HIS A 134 -10.01 -10.29 5.58
N ALA A 135 -10.80 -11.27 6.04
CA ALA A 135 -12.25 -11.27 5.87
C ALA A 135 -12.94 -10.06 6.54
N ARG A 136 -12.41 -9.57 7.68
CA ARG A 136 -12.89 -8.32 8.29
C ARG A 136 -12.46 -7.08 7.51
N ALA A 137 -11.26 -7.10 6.93
CA ALA A 137 -10.71 -5.98 6.17
C ALA A 137 -11.38 -5.80 4.80
N GLU A 138 -11.77 -6.89 4.14
CA GLU A 138 -12.35 -6.88 2.79
C GLU A 138 -13.50 -5.87 2.60
N PRO A 139 -14.57 -5.85 3.43
CA PRO A 139 -15.64 -4.87 3.26
C PRO A 139 -15.18 -3.43 3.49
N VAL A 140 -14.21 -3.20 4.37
CA VAL A 140 -13.65 -1.86 4.67
C VAL A 140 -12.86 -1.34 3.46
N VAL A 141 -11.97 -2.17 2.91
CA VAL A 141 -11.15 -1.81 1.74
C VAL A 141 -12.02 -1.66 0.49
N SER A 142 -13.03 -2.52 0.32
CA SER A 142 -14.01 -2.40 -0.76
C SER A 142 -14.74 -1.05 -0.70
N ARG A 143 -15.21 -0.67 0.50
CA ARG A 143 -15.87 0.63 0.71
C ARG A 143 -14.96 1.82 0.38
N MET A 144 -13.68 1.76 0.73
CA MET A 144 -12.71 2.79 0.36
C MET A 144 -12.54 2.90 -1.17
N GLY A 145 -12.51 1.77 -1.88
CA GLY A 145 -12.46 1.72 -3.34
C GLY A 145 -13.69 2.29 -4.04
N GLU A 146 -14.88 2.21 -3.41
CA GLU A 146 -16.10 2.87 -3.89
C GLU A 146 -16.04 4.39 -3.77
N VAL A 147 -15.26 4.91 -2.81
CA VAL A 147 -15.07 6.36 -2.62
C VAL A 147 -14.02 6.88 -3.59
N LEU A 148 -12.88 6.18 -3.71
CA LEU A 148 -11.73 6.63 -4.49
C LEU A 148 -11.18 5.48 -5.34
N VAL A 149 -11.28 5.64 -6.67
CA VAL A 149 -11.04 4.54 -7.62
C VAL A 149 -9.63 3.95 -7.48
N ARG A 150 -8.61 4.76 -7.17
CA ARG A 150 -7.23 4.26 -6.99
C ARG A 150 -7.06 3.32 -5.80
N LEU A 151 -8.01 3.28 -4.85
CA LEU A 151 -7.97 2.38 -3.70
C LEU A 151 -8.58 1.00 -4.01
N ALA A 152 -9.43 0.89 -5.04
CA ALA A 152 -10.08 -0.36 -5.41
C ALA A 152 -9.12 -1.54 -5.67
N PRO A 153 -7.92 -1.36 -6.26
CA PRO A 153 -6.98 -2.44 -6.50
C PRO A 153 -6.40 -3.10 -5.23
N TYR A 154 -6.41 -2.44 -4.07
CA TYR A 154 -5.84 -3.01 -2.84
C TYR A 154 -6.56 -4.26 -2.37
N GLY A 155 -7.91 -4.32 -2.49
CA GLY A 155 -8.70 -5.50 -2.11
C GLY A 155 -8.25 -6.77 -2.83
N PRO A 156 -8.29 -6.83 -4.18
CA PRO A 156 -7.79 -7.96 -4.95
C PRO A 156 -6.31 -8.29 -4.69
N ARG A 157 -5.45 -7.28 -4.48
CA ARG A 157 -4.02 -7.50 -4.16
C ARG A 157 -3.85 -8.18 -2.80
N LEU A 158 -4.54 -7.72 -1.76
CA LEU A 158 -4.56 -8.35 -0.43
C LEU A 158 -5.11 -9.78 -0.48
N ALA A 159 -6.20 -10.00 -1.23
CA ALA A 159 -6.77 -11.34 -1.38
C ALA A 159 -5.79 -12.31 -2.05
N ARG A 160 -5.07 -11.85 -3.08
CA ARG A 160 -4.05 -12.65 -3.77
C ARG A 160 -2.88 -12.99 -2.85
N THR A 161 -2.36 -12.03 -2.10
CA THR A 161 -1.24 -12.28 -1.18
C THR A 161 -1.66 -13.16 -0.01
N CYS A 162 -2.87 -12.99 0.54
CA CYS A 162 -3.44 -13.86 1.57
C CYS A 162 -3.51 -15.33 1.09
N ARG A 163 -3.99 -15.57 -0.14
CA ARG A 163 -4.00 -16.93 -0.71
C ARG A 163 -2.60 -17.55 -0.79
N ARG A 164 -1.60 -16.78 -1.24
CA ARG A 164 -0.20 -17.28 -1.31
C ARG A 164 0.35 -17.65 0.06
N VAL A 165 -0.01 -16.91 1.12
CA VAL A 165 0.33 -17.28 2.50
C VAL A 165 -0.32 -18.62 2.89
N VAL A 166 -1.61 -18.78 2.59
CA VAL A 166 -2.34 -20.04 2.84
C VAL A 166 -1.76 -21.23 2.07
N GLU A 167 -1.23 -20.98 0.86
CA GLU A 167 -0.55 -21.97 0.02
C GLU A 167 0.88 -22.30 0.50
N GLY A 168 1.32 -21.73 1.64
CA GLY A 168 2.58 -22.05 2.29
C GLY A 168 3.75 -21.16 1.85
N GLU A 169 3.50 -20.09 1.10
CA GLU A 169 4.56 -19.12 0.76
C GLU A 169 4.84 -18.20 1.96
N THR A 170 5.64 -18.66 2.93
CA THR A 170 5.93 -17.96 4.20
C THR A 170 6.32 -16.49 4.03
N LYS A 171 7.14 -16.19 3.00
CA LYS A 171 7.59 -14.81 2.70
C LYS A 171 6.45 -13.87 2.32
N MET A 172 5.31 -14.40 1.87
CA MET A 172 4.17 -13.59 1.46
C MET A 172 3.38 -13.02 2.62
N PHE A 173 3.70 -13.37 3.87
CA PHE A 173 3.08 -12.77 5.04
C PHE A 173 3.71 -11.39 5.34
N THR A 174 4.96 -11.39 5.80
CA THR A 174 5.68 -10.18 6.26
C THR A 174 6.96 -9.87 5.48
N GLY A 175 7.22 -10.58 4.37
CA GLY A 175 8.40 -10.33 3.55
C GLY A 175 8.43 -8.91 3.00
N VAL A 176 9.62 -8.33 2.91
CA VAL A 176 9.81 -6.93 2.50
C VAL A 176 10.23 -6.86 1.04
N MET A 177 9.66 -5.91 0.30
CA MET A 177 9.98 -5.66 -1.11
C MET A 177 9.72 -6.87 -2.03
N CYS A 178 8.77 -7.73 -1.65
CA CYS A 178 8.36 -8.89 -2.43
C CYS A 178 6.86 -8.89 -2.75
N GLY A 179 6.14 -7.82 -2.40
CA GLY A 179 4.70 -7.72 -2.60
C GLY A 179 3.93 -8.64 -1.66
N SER A 180 4.42 -8.82 -0.42
CA SER A 180 3.75 -9.57 0.63
C SER A 180 2.41 -8.93 1.03
N TYR A 181 1.61 -9.64 1.83
CA TYR A 181 0.41 -9.09 2.43
C TYR A 181 0.74 -7.84 3.25
N HIS A 182 1.82 -7.87 4.04
CA HIS A 182 2.34 -6.70 4.73
C HIS A 182 2.71 -5.54 3.80
N ASP A 183 3.44 -5.79 2.71
CA ASP A 183 3.79 -4.73 1.75
C ASP A 183 2.53 -4.04 1.20
N VAL A 184 1.53 -4.81 0.76
CA VAL A 184 0.28 -4.26 0.22
C VAL A 184 -0.52 -3.52 1.30
N TRP A 185 -0.53 -4.04 2.54
CA TRP A 185 -1.19 -3.39 3.67
C TRP A 185 -0.57 -2.03 4.00
N MET A 186 0.76 -1.96 4.04
CA MET A 186 1.48 -0.70 4.30
C MET A 186 1.33 0.31 3.16
N GLU A 187 1.24 -0.15 1.91
CA GLU A 187 0.94 0.72 0.76
C GLU A 187 -0.45 1.35 0.90
N LEU A 188 -1.47 0.55 1.23
CA LEU A 188 -2.83 1.04 1.48
C LEU A 188 -2.85 2.07 2.62
N HIS A 189 -2.16 1.77 3.73
CA HIS A 189 -2.09 2.68 4.87
C HIS A 189 -1.43 4.02 4.50
N GLU A 190 -0.31 4.00 3.78
CA GLU A 190 0.36 5.23 3.33
C GLU A 190 -0.51 6.02 2.34
N ASP A 191 -1.22 5.38 1.42
CA ASP A 191 -2.17 6.05 0.52
C ASP A 191 -3.26 6.78 1.32
N LEU A 192 -3.85 6.10 2.32
CA LEU A 192 -4.89 6.67 3.18
C LEU A 192 -4.39 7.86 4.01
N ILE A 193 -3.16 7.79 4.54
CA ILE A 193 -2.52 8.89 5.28
C ILE A 193 -2.33 10.09 4.37
N LEU A 194 -1.70 9.87 3.21
CA LEU A 194 -1.41 10.95 2.24
C LEU A 194 -2.70 11.60 1.77
N THR A 195 -3.66 10.78 1.32
CA THR A 195 -4.96 11.22 0.81
C THR A 195 -5.73 12.08 1.79
N GLN A 196 -5.70 11.73 3.08
CA GLN A 196 -6.42 12.46 4.12
C GLN A 196 -5.60 13.60 4.75
N GLY A 197 -4.34 13.77 4.36
CA GLY A 197 -3.44 14.79 4.92
C GLY A 197 -3.14 14.56 6.41
N ILE A 198 -3.12 13.31 6.85
CA ILE A 198 -2.92 12.95 8.27
C ILE A 198 -1.44 13.12 8.63
N ASP A 199 -1.17 13.76 9.78
CA ASP A 199 0.16 13.78 10.36
C ASP A 199 0.47 12.43 11.02
N ARG A 200 1.46 11.71 10.49
CA ARG A 200 1.93 10.42 11.01
C ARG A 200 2.31 10.47 12.50
N GLY A 201 2.86 11.60 12.97
CA GLY A 201 3.22 11.76 14.38
C GLY A 201 2.00 11.83 15.30
N ALA A 202 0.87 12.33 14.79
CA ALA A 202 -0.38 12.45 15.53
C ALA A 202 -1.22 11.16 15.50
N GLU A 203 -1.01 10.30 14.50
CA GLU A 203 -1.72 9.02 14.36
C GLU A 203 -1.26 7.95 15.37
N GLY A 204 -0.03 8.05 15.88
CA GLY A 204 0.51 7.13 16.90
C GLY A 204 0.77 5.70 16.42
N SER A 205 0.64 5.44 15.13
CA SER A 205 0.80 4.12 14.51
C SER A 205 2.20 3.94 13.92
N PHE A 206 3.21 3.72 14.76
CA PHE A 206 4.52 3.23 14.32
C PHE A 206 4.55 1.71 14.21
#